data_AF-A0AAU9XRQ9-F1
#
_entry.id   AF-A0AAU9XRQ9-F1
#
_cell.length_a   1.000
_cell.length_b   1.000
_cell.length_c   1.000
_cell.angle_alpha   90.00
_cell.angle_beta   90.00
_cell.angle_gamma   90.00
#
_symmetry.space_group_name_H-M   'P 1'
#
loop_
_entity.id
_entity.type
_entity.pdbx_description
1 polymer ?
#
loop_
_entity_poly.entity_id
_entity_poly.type
_entity_poly.pdbx_seq_one_letter_code
_entity_poly.pdbx_strand_id
1 'polypeptide(L)'
;MLLTSEVVILVVSGKDSAPIQKPTVKIPGGVSRLVFDPKILSVAYISLVYLDKIAVLDLDSLRVSYIDGVGSVLTAPGMHSVSRSLVVAGPWMVTPATANNSVAVINIANRELEGMVQGVVQGLRMIAVRQKVPGPLNAAEFIYFSPLKLIITLLFALQVTVG
;
A
#
# COMPACT_ATOMS: atom_id res chain seq x y z
N MET A 1 6.14 -15.28 -18.10
CA MET A 1 5.52 -16.10 -17.03
C MET A 1 5.51 -15.23 -15.77
N LEU A 2 4.34 -14.89 -15.21
CA LEU A 2 4.28 -14.11 -13.98
C LEU A 2 4.79 -14.98 -12.83
N LEU A 3 5.71 -14.47 -12.02
CA LEU A 3 6.20 -15.18 -10.84
C LEU A 3 5.04 -15.37 -9.86
N THR A 4 4.75 -16.62 -9.51
CA THR A 4 3.81 -16.96 -8.44
C THR A 4 4.58 -17.00 -7.13
N SER A 5 4.15 -16.19 -6.17
CA SER A 5 4.69 -16.18 -4.82
C SER A 5 3.90 -17.13 -3.93
N GLU A 6 4.61 -17.80 -3.02
CA GLU A 6 4.01 -18.61 -1.97
C GLU A 6 4.02 -17.82 -0.65
N VAL A 7 2.84 -17.60 -0.08
CA VAL A 7 2.65 -16.87 1.18
C VAL A 7 2.50 -17.89 2.29
N VAL A 8 3.50 -17.96 3.17
CA VAL A 8 3.50 -18.78 4.38
C VAL A 8 2.83 -17.99 5.50
N ILE A 9 1.85 -18.60 6.16
CA ILE A 9 1.05 -17.97 7.21
C ILE A 9 1.31 -18.71 8.53
N LEU A 10 1.77 -17.97 9.53
CA LEU A 10 1.99 -18.47 10.88
C LEU A 10 1.03 -17.74 11.83
N VAL A 11 0.26 -18.51 12.60
CA VAL A 11 -0.71 -17.97 13.56
C VAL A 11 -0.26 -18.32 14.98
N VAL A 12 -0.27 -17.32 15.85
CA VAL A 12 0.02 -17.47 17.28
C VAL A 12 -1.26 -17.21 18.06
N SER A 13 -1.86 -18.26 18.62
CA SER A 13 -3.18 -18.20 19.27
C SER A 13 -3.12 -17.83 20.77
N GLY A 14 -1.94 -17.52 21.31
CA GLY A 14 -1.74 -17.20 22.71
C GLY A 14 -0.28 -16.90 23.03
N LYS A 15 -0.02 -16.24 24.17
CA LYS A 15 1.31 -15.73 24.56
C LYS A 15 2.37 -16.85 24.69
N ASP A 16 1.93 -18.06 25.03
CA ASP A 16 2.80 -19.23 25.25
C ASP A 16 2.52 -20.39 24.27
N SER A 17 1.77 -20.13 23.19
CA SER A 17 1.45 -21.15 22.18
C SER A 17 2.51 -21.22 21.09
N ALA A 18 2.89 -22.44 20.69
CA ALA A 18 3.71 -22.63 19.51
C ALA A 18 3.00 -22.07 18.26
N PRO A 19 3.72 -21.39 17.34
CA PRO A 19 3.14 -20.94 16.09
C PRO A 19 2.58 -22.12 15.28
N ILE A 20 1.35 -22.00 14.81
CA ILE A 20 0.72 -22.98 13.94
C ILE A 20 0.80 -22.46 12.51
N GLN A 21 1.40 -23.25 11.62
CA GLN A 21 1.40 -22.95 10.20
C GLN A 21 0.03 -23.28 9.58
N LYS A 22 -0.56 -22.28 8.92
CA LYS A 22 -1.74 -22.46 8.07
C LYS A 22 -1.32 -22.91 6.67
N PRO A 23 -2.23 -23.49 5.86
CA PRO A 23 -1.96 -23.79 4.46
C PRO A 23 -1.35 -22.61 3.70
N THR A 24 -0.33 -22.89 2.89
CA THR A 24 0.33 -21.90 2.04
C THR A 24 -0.61 -21.39 0.97
N VAL A 25 -0.63 -20.07 0.76
CA VAL A 25 -1.46 -19.43 -0.27
C VAL A 25 -0.60 -19.02 -1.45
N LYS A 26 -1.03 -19.36 -2.67
CA LYS A 26 -0.33 -18.99 -3.91
C LYS A 26 -0.91 -17.70 -4.46
N ILE A 27 -0.07 -16.68 -4.64
CA ILE A 27 -0.48 -15.37 -5.17
C ILE A 27 0.39 -15.02 -6.40
N PRO A 28 -0.20 -14.81 -7.58
CA PRO A 28 0.55 -14.38 -8.76
C PRO A 28 0.96 -12.91 -8.66
N GLY A 29 2.02 -12.53 -9.38
CA GLY A 29 2.37 -11.13 -9.58
C GLY A 29 3.47 -10.59 -8.68
N GLY A 30 4.19 -11.46 -7.98
CA GLY A 30 5.33 -11.09 -7.13
C GLY A 30 4.91 -10.29 -5.90
N VAL A 31 4.77 -10.98 -4.77
CA VAL A 31 4.45 -10.34 -3.48
C VAL A 31 5.62 -9.45 -3.02
N SER A 32 5.33 -8.21 -2.63
CA SER A 32 6.33 -7.25 -2.16
C SER A 32 6.21 -6.95 -0.66
N ARG A 33 5.18 -6.20 -0.27
CA ARG A 33 4.89 -5.78 1.11
C ARG A 33 3.43 -6.09 1.43
N LEU A 34 3.16 -6.40 2.70
CA LEU A 34 1.81 -6.56 3.23
C LEU A 34 1.54 -5.57 4.36
N VAL A 35 0.28 -5.18 4.52
CA VAL A 35 -0.23 -4.40 5.65
C VAL A 35 -1.55 -4.99 6.11
N PHE A 36 -1.76 -5.08 7.41
CA PHE A 36 -3.03 -5.54 7.98
C PHE A 36 -4.09 -4.44 7.93
N ASP A 37 -5.33 -4.85 7.75
CA ASP A 37 -6.47 -3.97 7.98
C ASP A 37 -6.46 -3.47 9.44
N PRO A 38 -6.57 -2.15 9.67
CA PRO A 38 -6.48 -1.59 11.01
C PRO A 38 -7.66 -1.97 11.91
N LYS A 39 -8.77 -2.44 11.34
CA LYS A 39 -10.00 -2.84 12.06
C LYS A 39 -10.23 -4.34 12.04
N ILE A 40 -9.83 -5.02 10.97
CA ILE A 40 -10.08 -6.45 10.76
C ILE A 40 -8.75 -7.19 10.66
N LEU A 41 -8.16 -7.56 11.80
CA LEU A 41 -6.80 -8.15 11.85
C LEU A 41 -6.64 -9.45 11.04
N SER A 42 -7.74 -10.14 10.70
CA SER A 42 -7.72 -11.28 9.81
C SER A 42 -7.64 -10.91 8.31
N VAL A 43 -7.55 -9.64 7.95
CA VAL A 43 -7.44 -9.17 6.57
C VAL A 43 -6.07 -8.53 6.34
N ALA A 44 -5.37 -8.98 5.31
CA ALA A 44 -4.09 -8.43 4.89
C ALA A 44 -4.16 -7.95 3.43
N TYR A 45 -3.69 -6.72 3.21
CA TYR A 45 -3.49 -6.13 1.89
C TYR A 45 -2.05 -6.38 1.44
N ILE A 46 -1.88 -6.92 0.25
CA ILE A 46 -0.59 -7.37 -0.28
C ILE A 46 -0.33 -6.68 -1.62
N SER A 47 0.71 -5.87 -1.64
CA SER A 47 1.19 -5.21 -2.86
C SER A 47 1.86 -6.21 -3.81
N LEU A 48 1.53 -6.09 -5.10
CA LEU A 48 2.05 -6.95 -6.16
C LEU A 48 2.98 -6.14 -7.07
N VAL A 49 4.18 -6.65 -7.31
CA VAL A 49 5.22 -5.96 -8.10
C VAL A 49 4.81 -5.87 -9.57
N TYR A 50 4.39 -6.99 -10.14
CA TYR A 50 4.20 -7.14 -11.59
C TYR A 50 2.77 -6.95 -12.06
N LEU A 51 1.83 -6.67 -11.13
CA LEU A 51 0.42 -6.55 -11.44
C LEU A 51 -0.13 -5.17 -11.06
N ASP A 52 -1.07 -4.72 -11.87
CA ASP A 52 -1.94 -3.57 -11.62
C ASP A 52 -3.05 -3.95 -10.61
N LYS A 53 -2.64 -4.54 -9.48
CA LYS A 53 -3.54 -5.09 -8.46
C LYS A 53 -2.93 -5.02 -7.06
N ILE A 54 -3.80 -4.91 -6.05
CA ILE A 54 -3.51 -5.30 -4.66
C ILE A 54 -4.26 -6.59 -4.35
N ALA A 55 -3.56 -7.59 -3.82
CA ALA A 55 -4.21 -8.79 -3.31
C ALA A 55 -4.75 -8.51 -1.89
N VAL A 56 -5.97 -8.99 -1.62
CA VAL A 56 -6.59 -8.94 -0.29
C VAL A 56 -6.74 -10.37 0.19
N LEU A 57 -5.98 -10.73 1.21
CA LEU A 57 -5.97 -12.05 1.82
C LEU A 57 -6.81 -12.03 3.10
N ASP A 58 -7.84 -12.87 3.14
CA ASP A 58 -8.58 -13.20 4.35
C ASP A 58 -7.90 -14.41 5.03
N LEU A 59 -7.37 -14.22 6.23
CA LEU A 59 -6.58 -15.22 6.96
C LEU A 59 -7.44 -16.32 7.61
N ASP A 60 -8.73 -16.07 7.81
CA ASP A 60 -9.64 -17.05 8.41
C ASP A 60 -10.08 -18.07 7.36
N SER A 61 -10.41 -17.59 6.15
CA SER A 61 -10.87 -18.39 5.02
C SER A 61 -9.78 -18.74 3.99
N LEU A 62 -8.60 -18.11 4.09
CA LEU A 62 -7.48 -18.22 3.14
C LEU A 62 -7.85 -17.82 1.70
N ARG A 63 -8.92 -17.03 1.54
CA ARG A 63 -9.37 -16.55 0.23
C ARG A 63 -8.60 -15.31 -0.17
N VAL A 64 -8.21 -15.26 -1.44
CA VAL A 64 -7.57 -14.10 -2.06
C VAL A 64 -8.57 -13.42 -3.00
N SER A 65 -8.78 -12.13 -2.78
CA SER A 65 -9.49 -11.24 -3.70
C SER A 65 -8.54 -10.14 -4.18
N TYR A 66 -8.98 -9.29 -5.10
CA TYR A 66 -8.11 -8.28 -5.70
C TYR A 66 -8.80 -6.92 -5.80
N ILE A 67 -8.00 -5.86 -5.60
CA ILE A 67 -8.35 -4.48 -5.93
C ILE A 67 -7.59 -4.14 -7.22
N ASP A 68 -8.31 -3.88 -8.30
CA ASP A 68 -7.75 -3.62 -9.62
C ASP A 68 -7.48 -2.12 -9.86
N GLY A 69 -6.63 -1.79 -10.85
CA GLY A 69 -6.46 -0.43 -11.35
C GLY A 69 -5.57 0.49 -10.50
N VAL A 70 -4.75 -0.10 -9.63
CA VAL A 70 -3.88 0.59 -8.66
C VAL A 70 -2.51 1.04 -9.23
N GLY A 71 -2.31 0.82 -10.51
CA GLY A 71 -1.06 0.90 -11.27
C GLY A 71 -0.05 -0.20 -10.95
N SER A 72 0.81 -0.51 -11.92
CA SER A 72 2.01 -1.33 -11.73
C SER A 72 3.24 -0.45 -11.47
N VAL A 73 4.32 -1.03 -10.95
CA VAL A 73 5.65 -0.40 -10.95
C VAL A 73 6.43 -0.88 -12.17
N LEU A 74 7.27 0.00 -12.73
CA LEU A 74 8.16 -0.34 -13.83
C LEU A 74 9.23 -1.30 -13.31
N THR A 75 9.03 -2.60 -13.56
CA THR A 75 10.01 -3.63 -13.22
C THR A 75 10.16 -4.58 -14.40
N ALA A 76 11.36 -4.61 -15.00
CA ALA A 76 11.74 -5.60 -15.99
C ALA A 76 12.45 -6.79 -15.31
N PRO A 77 12.38 -8.01 -15.86
CA PRO A 77 13.17 -9.14 -15.38
C PRO A 77 14.66 -8.76 -15.28
N GLY A 78 15.28 -8.94 -14.11
CA GLY A 78 16.67 -8.57 -13.84
C GLY A 78 16.87 -7.18 -13.22
N MET A 79 15.83 -6.36 -13.09
CA MET A 79 15.89 -5.13 -12.28
C MET A 79 15.71 -5.45 -10.79
N HIS A 80 16.36 -4.67 -9.92
CA HIS A 80 16.18 -4.79 -8.47
C HIS A 80 14.69 -4.68 -8.12
N SER A 81 14.20 -5.63 -7.29
CA SER A 81 12.81 -5.65 -6.85
C SER A 81 12.48 -4.34 -6.14
N VAL A 82 11.53 -3.59 -6.68
CA VAL A 82 11.06 -2.35 -6.08
C VAL A 82 10.10 -2.70 -4.94
N SER A 83 10.41 -2.24 -3.73
CA SER A 83 9.52 -2.41 -2.60
C SER A 83 8.26 -1.55 -2.78
N ARG A 84 7.07 -2.18 -2.78
CA ARG A 84 5.80 -1.48 -2.93
C ARG A 84 5.10 -1.25 -1.59
N SER A 85 5.69 -0.43 -0.72
CA SER A 85 5.13 -0.18 0.62
C SER A 85 3.75 0.48 0.55
N LEU A 86 2.75 -0.18 1.12
CA LEU A 86 1.41 0.40 1.31
C LEU A 86 1.41 1.24 2.57
N VAL A 87 0.73 2.39 2.52
CA VAL A 87 0.55 3.28 3.68
C VAL A 87 -0.92 3.29 4.04
N VAL A 88 -1.24 3.01 5.30
CA VAL A 88 -2.61 3.06 5.82
C VAL A 88 -2.76 4.26 6.75
N ALA A 89 -3.77 5.08 6.49
CA ALA A 89 -4.12 6.26 7.26
C ALA A 89 -5.64 6.38 7.40
N GLY A 90 -6.17 5.98 8.56
CA GLY A 90 -7.61 5.97 8.81
C GLY A 90 -8.33 5.02 7.86
N PRO A 91 -9.36 5.49 7.10
CA PRO A 91 -10.08 4.64 6.14
C PRO A 91 -9.35 4.48 4.79
N TRP A 92 -8.19 5.13 4.62
CA TRP A 92 -7.50 5.20 3.35
C TRP A 92 -6.24 4.34 3.35
N MET A 93 -6.04 3.61 2.27
CA MET A 93 -4.79 2.97 1.93
C MET A 93 -4.23 3.61 0.67
N VAL A 94 -2.93 3.84 0.65
CA VAL A 94 -2.27 4.54 -0.44
C VAL A 94 -1.09 3.72 -0.94
N THR A 95 -1.00 3.58 -2.27
CA THR A 95 0.09 2.86 -2.92
C THR A 95 1.35 3.71 -3.02
N PRO A 96 2.53 3.10 -3.22
CA PRO A 96 3.67 3.86 -3.73
C PRO A 96 3.36 4.44 -5.12
N ALA A 97 4.21 5.38 -5.56
CA ALA A 97 4.18 5.90 -6.92
C ALA A 97 4.34 4.76 -7.95
N THR A 98 3.48 4.76 -8.95
CA THR A 98 3.42 3.79 -10.04
C THR A 98 4.43 4.13 -11.14
N ALA A 99 4.52 3.26 -12.15
CA ALA A 99 5.23 3.52 -13.39
C ALA A 99 4.79 4.82 -14.09
N ASN A 100 3.53 5.21 -13.91
CA ASN A 100 2.93 6.36 -14.58
C ASN A 100 2.96 7.63 -13.72
N ASN A 101 3.84 7.70 -12.72
CA ASN A 101 3.94 8.82 -11.77
C ASN A 101 2.60 9.15 -11.10
N SER A 102 1.88 8.10 -10.71
CA SER A 102 0.60 8.23 -10.03
C SER A 102 0.54 7.39 -8.78
N VAL A 103 -0.40 7.70 -7.90
CA VAL A 103 -0.63 6.97 -6.65
C VAL A 103 -2.10 6.61 -6.57
N ALA A 104 -2.40 5.36 -6.24
CA ALA A 104 -3.76 4.90 -5.99
C ALA A 104 -4.16 5.20 -4.55
N VAL A 105 -5.34 5.80 -4.40
CA VAL A 105 -6.04 5.97 -3.12
C VAL A 105 -7.15 4.94 -3.06
N ILE A 106 -7.10 4.09 -2.05
CA ILE A 106 -7.99 2.95 -1.88
C ILE A 106 -8.79 3.17 -0.61
N ASN A 107 -10.10 3.02 -0.70
CA ASN A 107 -10.98 3.03 0.46
C ASN A 107 -11.01 1.61 1.06
N ILE A 108 -10.55 1.50 2.31
CA ILE A 108 -10.42 0.23 3.01
C ILE A 108 -11.80 -0.33 3.37
N ALA A 109 -12.80 0.52 3.59
CA ALA A 109 -14.12 0.10 4.07
C ALA A 109 -14.89 -0.73 3.03
N ASN A 110 -14.80 -0.35 1.75
CA ASN A 110 -15.39 -1.08 0.62
C ASN A 110 -14.35 -1.90 -0.18
N ARG A 111 -13.05 -1.72 0.09
CA ARG A 111 -11.94 -2.36 -0.63
C ARG A 111 -11.91 -1.99 -2.11
N GLU A 112 -12.21 -0.74 -2.41
CA GLU A 112 -12.28 -0.23 -3.78
C GLU A 112 -11.28 0.89 -4.01
N LEU A 113 -10.84 1.00 -5.27
CA LEU A 113 -10.07 2.14 -5.73
C LEU A 113 -10.97 3.39 -5.74
N GLU A 114 -10.62 4.39 -4.95
CA GLU A 114 -11.32 5.68 -4.92
C GLU A 114 -10.85 6.58 -6.08
N GLY A 115 -9.55 6.53 -6.39
CA GLY A 115 -9.00 7.30 -7.49
C GLY A 115 -7.48 7.30 -7.54
N MET A 116 -6.96 7.92 -8.60
CA MET A 116 -5.53 8.04 -8.87
C MET A 116 -5.09 9.50 -8.74
N VAL A 117 -4.07 9.76 -7.94
CA VAL A 117 -3.40 11.07 -7.85
C VAL A 117 -2.23 11.09 -8.82
N GLN A 118 -2.25 11.99 -9.80
CA GLN A 118 -1.22 12.11 -10.83
C GLN A 118 -0.09 13.07 -10.42
N GLY A 119 1.06 12.99 -11.11
CA GLY A 119 2.19 13.90 -10.92
C GLY A 119 3.05 13.58 -9.70
N VAL A 120 2.91 12.38 -9.14
CA VAL A 120 3.72 11.93 -8.01
C VAL A 120 5.02 11.35 -8.54
N VAL A 121 6.09 12.14 -8.46
CA VAL A 121 7.43 11.70 -8.84
C VAL A 121 7.91 10.62 -7.87
N GLN A 122 8.48 9.55 -8.42
CA GLN A 122 9.07 8.45 -7.65
C GLN A 122 10.17 8.98 -6.73
N GLY A 123 9.88 9.03 -5.42
CA GLY A 123 10.78 9.51 -4.39
C GLY A 123 10.47 8.84 -3.05
N LEU A 124 11.47 8.75 -2.16
CA LEU A 124 11.43 7.86 -1.00
C LEU A 124 10.30 8.14 0.01
N ARG A 125 9.70 9.34 0.07
CA ARG A 125 8.44 9.67 0.80
C ARG A 125 7.86 11.04 0.37
N MET A 126 6.54 11.13 0.13
CA MET A 126 5.56 12.06 0.77
C MET A 126 4.18 11.90 0.10
N ILE A 127 3.08 11.89 0.87
CA ILE A 127 1.71 11.96 0.32
C ILE A 127 0.87 12.93 1.15
N ALA A 128 0.28 13.93 0.49
CA ALA A 128 -0.78 14.75 1.04
C ALA A 128 -1.95 14.79 0.04
N VAL A 129 -3.13 14.33 0.47
CA VAL A 129 -4.38 14.46 -0.29
C VAL A 129 -5.20 15.55 0.37
N ARG A 130 -5.44 16.66 -0.34
CA ARG A 130 -6.37 17.71 0.09
C ARG A 130 -7.64 17.60 -0.76
N GLN A 131 -8.79 17.46 -0.11
CA GLN A 131 -10.08 17.53 -0.77
C GLN A 131 -10.29 18.98 -1.28
N LYS A 132 -10.48 19.16 -2.59
CA LYS A 132 -10.83 20.47 -3.16
C LYS A 132 -12.30 20.73 -2.85
N VAL A 133 -12.57 21.58 -1.85
CA VAL A 133 -13.87 22.26 -1.76
C VAL A 133 -13.97 23.20 -2.97
N PRO A 134 -15.09 23.28 -3.69
CA PRO A 134 -15.23 24.20 -4.81
C PRO A 134 -15.06 25.64 -4.30
N GLY A 135 -13.94 26.26 -4.63
CA GLY A 135 -13.67 27.69 -4.42
C GLY A 135 -13.56 28.40 -5.77
N PRO A 136 -13.94 29.67 -5.86
CA PRO A 136 -14.11 30.37 -7.14
C PRO A 136 -12.81 30.41 -7.95
N LEU A 137 -12.94 30.12 -9.26
CA LEU A 137 -11.95 30.45 -10.29
C LEU A 137 -11.53 31.92 -10.07
N ASN A 138 -10.23 32.21 -10.00
CA ASN A 138 -9.60 33.55 -9.96
C ASN A 138 -8.94 33.99 -8.65
N ALA A 139 -8.40 33.08 -7.84
CA ALA A 139 -7.38 33.45 -6.85
C ALA A 139 -6.07 32.71 -7.15
N ALA A 140 -4.99 33.45 -7.34
CA ALA A 140 -3.64 32.92 -7.44
C ALA A 140 -3.39 31.94 -6.28
N GLU A 141 -3.01 30.70 -6.59
CA GLU A 141 -2.79 29.63 -5.62
C GLU A 141 -1.56 29.92 -4.75
N PHE A 142 -1.71 30.79 -3.76
CA PHE A 142 -0.78 30.89 -2.65
C PHE A 142 -1.10 29.78 -1.65
N ILE A 143 -0.19 28.82 -1.53
CA ILE A 143 -0.25 27.77 -0.53
C ILE A 143 0.05 28.38 0.84
N TYR A 144 -0.97 28.87 1.53
CA TYR A 144 -0.87 29.28 2.92
C TYR A 144 -0.97 28.03 3.82
N PHE A 145 0.16 27.60 4.37
CA PHE A 145 0.19 26.59 5.44
C PHE A 145 -0.08 27.27 6.79
N SER A 146 -1.18 26.93 7.46
CA SER A 146 -1.32 27.28 8.87
C SER A 146 -0.37 26.40 9.69
N PRO A 147 0.52 26.95 10.53
CA PRO A 147 1.51 26.18 11.30
C PRO A 147 0.91 25.16 12.27
N LEU A 148 -0.40 25.25 12.57
CA LEU A 148 -1.07 24.38 13.55
C LEU A 148 -1.58 23.03 13.01
N LYS A 149 -1.55 22.79 11.69
CA LYS A 149 -2.03 21.53 11.07
C LYS A 149 -0.95 20.69 10.40
N LEU A 150 0.31 21.05 10.59
CA LEU A 150 1.47 20.35 10.06
C LEU A 150 2.10 19.46 11.15
N ILE A 151 1.37 18.44 11.62
CA ILE A 151 1.94 17.46 12.55
C ILE A 151 1.67 16.05 12.02
N ILE A 152 2.73 15.23 12.08
CA ILE A 152 2.88 13.80 11.75
C ILE A 152 3.36 13.51 10.32
N THR A 153 4.67 13.60 10.10
CA THR A 153 5.56 12.44 9.80
C THR A 153 7.00 12.93 9.79
N LEU A 154 7.58 13.11 10.99
CA LEU A 154 9.01 13.37 11.15
C LEU A 154 9.56 12.47 12.27
N LEU A 155 9.35 11.16 12.17
CA LEU A 155 10.07 10.16 12.97
C LEU A 155 10.08 8.84 12.19
N PHE A 156 11.18 8.09 12.30
CA PHE A 156 11.59 6.91 11.52
C PHE A 156 12.29 7.22 10.18
N ALA A 157 13.32 8.07 10.27
CA ALA A 157 14.57 7.92 9.52
C ALA A 157 15.65 7.39 10.51
N LEU A 158 15.66 6.07 10.72
CA LEU A 158 16.69 5.28 11.43
C LEU A 158 16.27 3.82 11.15
N GLN A 159 17.00 2.88 10.57
CA GLN A 159 18.38 2.69 10.09
C GLN A 159 18.26 1.89 8.77
N VAL A 160 19.25 1.81 7.88
CA VAL A 160 20.37 0.85 7.92
C VAL A 160 21.53 1.42 7.09
N THR A 161 22.68 1.62 7.73
CA THR A 161 23.99 1.69 7.09
C THR A 161 24.38 0.30 6.58
N VAL A 162 24.85 0.26 5.34
CA VAL A 162 25.35 -0.92 4.63
C VAL A 162 26.62 -1.43 5.30
N GLY A 163 26.67 -2.75 5.52
CA GLY A 163 27.89 -3.55 5.60
C GLY A 163 27.92 -4.52 4.43
#